data_AF-A0A4Q4QDZ2-F1
#
_entry.id   AF-A0A4Q4QDZ2-F1
#
_cell.length_a   1.000
_cell.length_b   1.000
_cell.length_c   1.000
_cell.angle_alpha   90.00
_cell.angle_beta   90.00
_cell.angle_gamma   90.00
#
_symmetry.space_group_name_H-M   'P 1'
#
loop_
_entity.id
_entity.type
_entity.pdbx_description
1 polymer ?
#
loop_
_entity_poly.entity_id
_entity_poly.type
_entity_poly.pdbx_seq_one_letter_code
_entity_poly.pdbx_strand_id
1 'polypeptide(L)'
;MKLVSALTCALLATVAQANYRCRCTPAGRVNNISDDCCRSRITLSDGTRVTGNVESGGFCAYYTSGWSTAEFSNSYANCCRASSGNPATSDGAQCNTF
;
A
#
# COMPACT_ATOMS: atom_id res chain seq x y z
N MET A 1 -30.08 9.63 46.15
CA MET A 1 -29.29 8.49 45.64
C MET A 1 -29.81 8.08 44.28
N LYS A 2 -28.98 8.26 43.23
CA LYS A 2 -28.71 7.31 42.14
C LYS A 2 -28.07 8.08 40.99
N LEU A 3 -26.74 8.03 41.00
CA LEU A 3 -25.91 8.30 39.83
C LEU A 3 -26.34 7.34 38.72
N VAL A 4 -26.60 7.86 37.52
CA VAL A 4 -26.48 7.05 36.31
C VAL A 4 -25.54 7.82 35.39
N SER A 5 -24.28 7.47 35.57
CA SER A 5 -23.19 7.77 34.66
C SER A 5 -23.50 7.12 33.31
N ALA A 6 -23.78 7.93 32.30
CA ALA A 6 -23.80 7.47 30.91
C ALA A 6 -22.51 7.92 30.24
N LEU A 7 -21.38 7.30 30.65
CA LEU A 7 -20.26 7.08 29.73
C LEU A 7 -20.84 6.33 28.53
N THR A 8 -21.11 7.04 27.44
CA THR A 8 -21.43 6.39 26.17
C THR A 8 -20.40 6.83 25.15
N CYS A 9 -19.41 5.94 25.01
CA CYS A 9 -18.59 5.70 23.84
C CYS A 9 -18.32 6.92 22.96
N ALA A 10 -17.17 7.56 23.20
CA ALA A 10 -16.41 8.13 22.10
C ALA A 10 -16.17 7.00 21.09
N LEU A 11 -17.00 6.94 20.04
CA LEU A 11 -16.71 6.17 18.84
C LEU A 11 -15.41 6.75 18.28
N LEU A 12 -14.29 6.13 18.63
CA LEU A 12 -13.09 6.17 17.83
C LEU A 12 -13.49 5.60 16.47
N ALA A 13 -13.82 6.47 15.53
CA ALA A 13 -13.78 6.14 14.12
C ALA A 13 -12.36 5.64 13.87
N THR A 14 -12.17 4.33 13.86
CA THR A 14 -10.97 3.71 13.34
C THR A 14 -10.97 4.05 11.87
N VAL A 15 -10.35 5.16 11.51
CA VAL A 15 -9.97 5.40 10.12
C VAL A 15 -9.15 4.17 9.74
N ALA A 16 -9.60 3.37 8.79
CA ALA A 16 -8.80 2.27 8.30
C ALA A 16 -7.52 2.93 7.77
N GLN A 17 -6.40 2.75 8.47
CA GLN A 17 -5.11 3.24 8.02
C GLN A 17 -4.54 2.22 7.05
N ALA A 18 -3.86 2.70 6.01
CA ALA A 18 -3.17 1.83 5.09
C ALA A 18 -1.99 1.19 5.82
N ASN A 19 -1.95 -0.14 5.88
CA ASN A 19 -0.85 -0.87 6.51
C ASN A 19 0.44 -0.75 5.70
N TYR A 20 0.35 -0.60 4.37
CA TYR A 20 1.51 -0.32 3.52
C TYR A 20 1.20 0.80 2.55
N ARG A 21 2.15 1.73 2.39
CA ARG A 21 2.09 2.78 1.37
C ARG A 21 3.31 2.67 0.47
N CYS A 22 3.08 2.31 -0.78
CA CYS A 22 4.14 1.99 -1.74
C CYS A 22 4.18 2.96 -2.92
N ARG A 23 5.35 3.16 -3.50
CA ARG A 23 5.50 3.74 -4.85
C ARG A 23 6.70 3.12 -5.57
N CYS A 24 6.64 3.07 -6.89
CA CYS A 24 7.81 2.75 -7.70
C CYS A 24 8.80 3.92 -7.64
N THR A 25 10.11 3.64 -7.73
CA THR A 25 11.15 4.67 -7.81
C THR A 25 11.93 4.60 -9.11
N PRO A 26 12.56 5.71 -9.55
CA PRO A 26 12.49 7.07 -8.99
C PRO A 26 11.13 7.75 -9.25
N ALA A 27 10.61 8.44 -8.24
CA ALA A 27 9.29 9.05 -8.28
C ALA A 27 9.09 10.07 -9.42
N GLY A 28 7.84 10.21 -9.88
CA GLY A 28 7.47 11.13 -10.98
C GLY A 28 7.41 10.41 -12.33
N ARG A 29 8.54 9.88 -12.82
CA ARG A 29 8.61 9.20 -14.14
C ARG A 29 7.84 7.88 -14.21
N VAL A 30 7.53 7.30 -13.05
CA VAL A 30 6.92 5.97 -12.93
C VAL A 30 5.61 6.00 -12.15
N ASN A 31 4.99 7.17 -11.95
CA ASN A 31 3.73 7.28 -11.21
C ASN A 31 2.61 6.48 -11.89
N ASN A 32 2.57 6.47 -13.22
CA ASN A 32 1.65 5.64 -13.99
C ASN A 32 1.87 4.13 -13.76
N ILE A 33 3.11 3.71 -13.49
CA ILE A 33 3.44 2.32 -13.16
C ILE A 33 2.99 1.99 -11.74
N SER A 34 3.21 2.89 -10.77
CA SER A 34 2.66 2.74 -9.43
C SER A 34 1.14 2.56 -9.48
N ASP A 35 0.46 3.42 -10.23
CA ASP A 35 -0.99 3.41 -10.36
C ASP A 35 -1.49 2.11 -11.01
N ASP A 36 -0.79 1.62 -12.04
CA ASP A 36 -1.09 0.32 -12.66
C ASP A 36 -0.88 -0.81 -11.65
N CYS A 37 0.26 -0.88 -10.96
CA CYS A 37 0.52 -1.89 -9.93
C CYS A 37 -0.48 -1.87 -8.78
N CYS A 38 -0.97 -0.69 -8.41
CA CYS A 38 -2.07 -0.53 -7.47
C CYS A 38 -3.32 -1.27 -7.92
N ARG A 39 -3.71 -1.05 -9.19
CA ARG A 39 -4.99 -1.47 -9.77
C ARG A 39 -4.96 -2.91 -10.29
N SER A 40 -3.82 -3.35 -10.82
CA SER A 40 -3.61 -4.64 -11.50
C SER A 40 -3.40 -5.82 -10.55
N ARG A 41 -3.39 -5.56 -9.23
CA ARG A 41 -3.08 -6.51 -8.14
C ARG A 41 -1.63 -6.97 -8.15
N ILE A 42 -0.92 -6.72 -7.05
CA ILE A 42 0.40 -7.32 -6.85
C ILE A 42 0.22 -8.74 -6.30
N THR A 43 1.10 -9.65 -6.70
CA THR A 43 1.17 -11.02 -6.17
C THR A 43 2.30 -11.07 -5.15
N LEU A 44 1.97 -11.49 -3.93
CA LEU A 44 2.90 -11.67 -2.82
C LEU A 44 3.61 -13.04 -2.91
N SER A 45 4.66 -13.24 -2.12
CA SER A 45 5.49 -14.46 -2.15
C SER A 45 4.73 -15.76 -1.91
N ASP A 46 3.62 -15.71 -1.18
CA ASP A 46 2.72 -16.83 -0.89
C ASP A 46 1.65 -17.05 -1.98
N GLY A 47 1.68 -16.25 -3.04
CA GLY A 47 0.67 -16.25 -4.11
C GLY A 47 -0.56 -15.40 -3.82
N THR A 48 -0.65 -14.79 -2.62
CA THR A 48 -1.77 -13.90 -2.27
C THR A 48 -1.76 -12.68 -3.18
N ARG A 49 -2.93 -12.32 -3.71
CA ARG A 49 -3.09 -11.16 -4.60
C ARG A 49 -3.75 -10.02 -3.84
N VAL A 50 -3.08 -8.87 -3.78
CA VAL A 50 -3.57 -7.71 -3.05
C VAL A 50 -3.76 -6.51 -3.98
N THR A 51 -4.86 -5.80 -3.77
CA THR A 51 -5.19 -4.57 -4.53
C THR A 51 -4.97 -3.37 -3.61
N GLY A 52 -4.38 -2.32 -4.16
CA GLY A 52 -4.19 -1.07 -3.45
C GLY A 52 -5.17 0.00 -3.92
N ASN A 53 -5.30 1.07 -3.14
CA ASN A 53 -5.94 2.30 -3.54
C ASN A 53 -4.88 3.30 -3.98
N VAL A 54 -5.06 3.88 -5.17
CA VAL A 54 -4.19 4.95 -5.66
C VAL A 54 -4.45 6.21 -4.84
N GLU A 55 -3.38 6.77 -4.29
CA GLU A 55 -3.37 8.05 -3.59
C GLU A 55 -2.68 9.13 -4.43
N SER A 56 -2.94 10.39 -4.07
CA SER A 56 -2.26 11.55 -4.67
C SER A 56 -0.74 11.42 -4.61
N GLY A 57 -0.08 11.77 -5.72
CA GLY A 57 1.38 11.75 -5.82
C GLY A 57 1.99 10.41 -6.26
N GLY A 58 1.17 9.46 -6.74
CA GLY A 58 1.64 8.17 -7.27
C GLY A 58 1.97 7.15 -6.17
N PHE A 59 1.32 7.29 -5.02
CA PHE A 59 1.41 6.34 -3.91
C PHE A 59 0.26 5.35 -3.95
N CYS A 60 0.49 4.16 -3.42
CA CYS A 60 -0.47 3.08 -3.32
C CYS A 60 -0.66 2.68 -1.87
N ALA A 61 -1.88 2.84 -1.38
CA ALA A 61 -2.31 2.44 -0.05
C ALA A 61 -2.85 1.00 -0.07
N TYR A 62 -2.28 0.13 0.75
CA TYR A 62 -2.71 -1.26 0.92
C TYR A 62 -3.19 -1.50 2.35
N TYR A 63 -4.38 -2.08 2.49
CA TYR A 63 -5.06 -2.35 3.76
C TYR A 63 -4.97 -3.83 4.15
N THR A 64 -3.85 -4.46 3.80
CA THR A 64 -3.58 -5.89 4.05
C THR A 64 -2.51 -6.02 5.13
N SER A 65 -2.43 -7.13 5.85
CA SER A 65 -1.48 -7.32 6.95
C SER A 65 -0.98 -8.76 6.98
N GLY A 66 0.18 -9.00 7.59
CA GLY A 66 0.75 -10.35 7.74
C GLY A 66 2.10 -10.54 7.04
N TRP A 67 2.63 -9.50 6.40
CA TRP A 67 3.95 -9.51 5.78
C TRP A 67 4.87 -8.46 6.40
N SER A 68 6.17 -8.71 6.38
CA SER A 68 7.13 -7.66 6.67
C SER A 68 7.08 -6.57 5.59
N THR A 69 7.42 -5.34 5.93
CA THR A 69 7.55 -4.23 4.97
C THR A 69 8.51 -4.60 3.83
N ALA A 70 9.56 -5.36 4.14
CA ALA A 70 10.55 -5.82 3.17
C ALA A 70 9.96 -6.79 2.14
N GLU A 71 9.19 -7.79 2.58
CA GLU A 71 8.52 -8.75 1.69
C GLU A 71 7.49 -8.05 0.79
N PHE A 72 6.70 -7.15 1.38
CA PHE A 72 5.71 -6.38 0.65
C PHE A 72 6.38 -5.46 -0.39
N SER A 73 7.44 -4.77 0.02
CA SER A 73 8.24 -3.92 -0.86
C SER A 73 8.86 -4.69 -2.02
N ASN A 74 9.41 -5.88 -1.75
CA ASN A 74 9.96 -6.75 -2.80
C ASN A 74 8.90 -7.18 -3.82
N SER A 75 7.70 -7.54 -3.34
CA SER A 75 6.58 -7.93 -4.20
C SER A 75 6.08 -6.76 -5.05
N TYR A 76 5.95 -5.57 -4.45
CA TYR A 76 5.59 -4.36 -5.18
C TYR A 76 6.67 -3.96 -6.19
N ALA A 77 7.95 -4.09 -5.83
CA ALA A 77 9.08 -3.81 -6.72
C ALA A 77 9.07 -4.75 -7.94
N ASN A 78 8.68 -6.01 -7.77
CA ASN A 78 8.51 -6.95 -8.88
C ASN A 78 7.42 -6.49 -9.84
N CYS A 79 6.31 -5.96 -9.34
CA CYS A 79 5.29 -5.36 -10.20
C CYS A 79 5.85 -4.16 -10.98
N CYS A 80 6.57 -3.25 -10.30
CA CYS A 80 7.18 -2.09 -10.95
C CYS A 80 8.11 -2.50 -12.10
N ARG A 81 8.87 -3.60 -11.94
CA ARG A 81 9.79 -4.13 -12.95
C ARG A 81 9.07 -4.85 -14.11
N ALA A 82 7.92 -5.46 -13.84
CA ALA A 82 7.18 -6.25 -14.81
C ALA A 82 6.36 -5.41 -15.80
N SER A 83 6.09 -4.14 -15.50
CA SER A 83 5.30 -3.25 -16.36
C SER A 83 6.08 -2.92 -17.64
N SER A 84 5.68 -3.54 -18.76
CA SER A 84 6.36 -3.49 -20.06
C SER A 84 6.22 -2.10 -20.70
N GLY A 85 7.28 -1.30 -20.69
CA GLY A 85 7.34 -0.04 -21.45
C GLY A 85 8.14 1.10 -20.81
N ASN A 86 8.73 0.94 -19.62
CA ASN A 86 9.50 2.01 -18.97
C ASN A 86 10.74 1.46 -18.24
N PRO A 87 11.78 2.30 -18.05
CA PRO A 87 13.08 1.93 -17.47
C PRO A 87 13.02 1.76 -15.94
N ALA A 88 12.06 0.99 -15.42
CA ALA A 88 12.12 0.49 -14.03
C ALA A 88 13.22 -0.58 -13.87
N THR A 89 14.33 -0.43 -14.59
CA THR A 89 15.40 -1.42 -14.74
C THR A 89 16.39 -1.42 -13.57
N SER A 90 16.24 -0.55 -12.56
CA SER A 90 17.16 -0.52 -11.40
C SER A 90 16.52 -0.23 -10.04
N ASP A 91 15.45 0.55 -9.94
CA ASP A 91 15.10 1.15 -8.65
C ASP A 91 13.86 0.55 -7.99
N GLY A 92 14.07 0.06 -6.76
CA GLY A 92 13.12 -0.70 -5.96
C GLY A 92 11.88 0.10 -5.54
N ALA A 93 10.86 -0.60 -5.06
CA ALA A 93 9.73 0.06 -4.42
C ALA A 93 10.17 0.80 -3.15
N GLN A 94 9.57 1.96 -2.91
CA GLN A 94 9.57 2.56 -1.59
C GLN A 94 8.24 2.26 -0.93
N CYS A 95 8.25 1.39 0.08
CA CYS A 95 7.09 1.05 0.88
C CYS A 95 7.33 1.43 2.34
N ASN A 96 6.38 2.18 2.91
CA ASN A 96 6.35 2.52 4.34
C ASN A 96 5.16 1.81 5.00
N THR A 97 5.30 1.44 6.27
CA THR A 97 4.23 0.85 7.10
C THR A 97 3.71 1.89 8.08
N PHE A 98 2.41 1.86 8.40
CA PHE A 98 1.75 2.77 9.34
C PHE A 98 1.09 1.98 10.47
#